data_AF-V9H7F8-F1
#
_entry.id   AF-V9H7F8-F1
#
_cell.length_a   1.000
_cell.length_b   1.000
_cell.length_c   1.000
_cell.angle_alpha   90.00
_cell.angle_beta   90.00
_cell.angle_gamma   90.00
#
_symmetry.space_group_name_H-M   'P 1'
#
loop_
_entity.id
_entity.type
_entity.pdbx_description
1 polymer ?
#
loop_
_entity_poly.entity_id
_entity_poly.type
_entity_poly.pdbx_seq_one_letter_code
_entity_poly.pdbx_strand_id
1 'polypeptide(L)'
;MNQTIFNSILHKTLHNSPECEAAAYIDLRSTVRLGEYFYPSLQQPNDDEMMNLMTLAVIDLFNGKHILALADYFKYHENINPDEEYFQKLTLKGADHTQVYVRLNFNPNHVLAFLFSNHIGRGMMLTEVKKFAKQIQDIAEKTPLDPPILPTDEHTIDGATPSPLPQPSIVLNTPTNPEVQPETTTDKPNNQGDIVSMLDRWLKS
;
A
#
# COMPACT_ATOMS: atom_id res chain seq x y z
N MET A 1 -22.79 -5.70 -0.31
CA MET A 1 -23.02 -7.16 -0.26
C MET A 1 -21.70 -7.96 -0.25
N ASN A 2 -20.59 -7.41 -0.77
CA ASN A 2 -19.32 -8.12 -0.89
C ASN A 2 -18.58 -8.39 0.44
N GLN A 3 -18.77 -7.55 1.46
CA GLN A 3 -18.01 -7.66 2.72
C GLN A 3 -18.26 -8.97 3.48
N THR A 4 -19.50 -9.42 3.56
CA THR A 4 -19.88 -10.65 4.26
C THR A 4 -19.26 -11.90 3.61
N ILE A 5 -19.07 -11.90 2.29
CA ILE A 5 -18.47 -13.03 1.56
C ILE A 5 -16.98 -13.13 1.91
N PHE A 6 -16.25 -12.03 1.81
CA PHE A 6 -14.82 -12.03 2.13
C PHE A 6 -14.54 -12.25 3.61
N ASN A 7 -15.39 -11.77 4.52
CA ASN A 7 -15.32 -12.15 5.94
C ASN A 7 -15.40 -13.68 6.08
N SER A 8 -16.39 -14.33 5.45
CA SER A 8 -16.49 -15.79 5.52
C SER A 8 -15.26 -16.49 4.95
N ILE A 9 -14.66 -15.98 3.87
CA ILE A 9 -13.45 -16.55 3.27
C ILE A 9 -12.28 -16.44 4.25
N LEU A 10 -12.03 -15.24 4.78
CA LEU A 10 -10.95 -14.98 5.73
C LEU A 10 -11.11 -15.83 6.99
N HIS A 11 -12.31 -15.87 7.58
CA HIS A 11 -12.61 -16.71 8.74
C HIS A 11 -12.35 -18.19 8.45
N LYS A 12 -12.81 -18.73 7.30
CA LYS A 12 -12.57 -20.14 6.94
C LYS A 12 -11.09 -20.47 6.75
N THR A 13 -10.33 -19.56 6.15
CA THR A 13 -8.90 -19.76 5.88
C THR A 13 -8.05 -19.64 7.15
N LEU A 14 -8.37 -18.69 8.03
CA LEU A 14 -7.51 -18.27 9.14
C LEU A 14 -7.87 -18.85 10.50
N HIS A 15 -9.05 -19.45 10.66
CA HIS A 15 -9.52 -19.99 11.95
C HIS A 15 -8.50 -20.90 12.66
N ASN A 16 -7.70 -21.67 11.91
CA ASN A 16 -6.71 -22.58 12.51
C ASN A 16 -5.28 -21.99 12.63
N SER A 17 -5.11 -20.68 12.43
CA SER A 17 -3.83 -19.99 12.63
C SER A 17 -3.93 -19.09 13.87
N PRO A 18 -3.44 -19.55 15.04
CA PRO A 18 -3.45 -18.74 16.25
C PRO A 18 -2.46 -17.57 16.18
N GLU A 19 -1.46 -17.65 15.30
CA GLU A 19 -0.41 -16.64 15.16
C GLU A 19 -0.85 -15.46 14.27
N CYS A 20 -1.87 -15.65 13.43
CA CYS A 20 -2.49 -14.60 12.63
C CYS A 20 -3.62 -13.94 13.43
N GLU A 21 -3.31 -12.78 13.99
CA GLU A 21 -4.14 -12.04 14.93
C GLU A 21 -5.25 -11.26 14.21
N ALA A 22 -4.98 -10.77 13.00
CA ALA A 22 -5.98 -10.11 12.16
C ALA A 22 -5.62 -10.26 10.68
N ALA A 23 -6.63 -10.13 9.81
CA ALA A 23 -6.43 -10.01 8.38
C ALA A 23 -7.49 -9.14 7.72
N ALA A 24 -7.14 -8.58 6.57
CA ALA A 24 -8.06 -7.81 5.75
C ALA A 24 -7.86 -8.06 4.26
N TYR A 25 -8.96 -7.97 3.52
CA TYR A 25 -8.97 -7.91 2.07
C TYR A 25 -9.26 -6.47 1.67
N ILE A 26 -8.35 -5.83 0.92
CA ILE A 26 -8.38 -4.40 0.62
C ILE A 26 -8.43 -4.19 -0.90
N ASP A 27 -9.27 -3.28 -1.36
CA ASP A 27 -9.20 -2.71 -2.71
C ASP A 27 -8.51 -1.33 -2.66
N LEU A 28 -7.35 -1.25 -3.30
CA LEU A 28 -6.51 -0.05 -3.34
C LEU A 28 -7.14 1.11 -4.12
N ARG A 29 -8.13 0.84 -5.00
CA ARG A 29 -8.78 1.89 -5.81
C ARG A 29 -9.90 2.59 -5.06
N SER A 30 -10.78 1.81 -4.44
CA SER A 30 -11.94 2.34 -3.71
C SER A 30 -11.60 2.81 -2.30
N THR A 31 -10.38 2.55 -1.83
CA THR A 31 -9.94 2.79 -0.45
C THR A 31 -10.79 2.08 0.60
N VAL A 32 -11.45 0.99 0.20
CA VAL A 32 -12.37 0.21 1.04
C VAL A 32 -11.77 -1.15 1.32
N ARG A 33 -11.93 -1.58 2.57
CA ARG A 33 -11.71 -2.96 2.97
C ARG A 33 -12.91 -3.81 2.59
N LEU A 34 -12.70 -4.74 1.68
CA LEU A 34 -13.69 -5.69 1.21
C LEU A 34 -13.94 -6.84 2.18
N GLY A 35 -13.12 -7.03 3.22
CA GLY A 35 -13.40 -8.00 4.27
C GLY A 35 -12.35 -7.98 5.36
N GLU A 36 -12.68 -8.54 6.51
CA GLU A 36 -11.85 -8.57 7.70
C GLU A 36 -11.99 -9.86 8.49
N TYR A 37 -10.97 -10.13 9.29
CA TYR A 37 -10.92 -11.18 10.27
C TYR A 37 -10.13 -10.67 11.48
N PHE A 38 -10.63 -10.98 12.68
CA PHE A 38 -9.92 -10.81 13.93
C PHE A 38 -9.91 -12.13 14.69
N TYR A 39 -8.78 -12.43 15.30
CA TYR A 39 -8.71 -13.54 16.23
C TYR A 39 -9.60 -13.24 17.45
N PRO A 40 -10.44 -14.19 17.93
CA PRO A 40 -11.50 -13.90 18.89
C PRO A 40 -11.06 -13.22 20.19
N SER A 41 -9.84 -13.47 20.66
CA SER A 41 -9.33 -12.86 21.90
C SER A 41 -8.79 -11.44 21.75
N LEU A 42 -8.70 -10.93 20.52
CA LEU A 42 -8.09 -9.64 20.20
C LEU A 42 -9.09 -8.59 19.71
N GLN A 43 -10.38 -8.94 19.63
CA GLN A 43 -11.39 -8.01 19.16
C GLN A 43 -11.66 -6.91 20.20
N GLN A 44 -11.30 -5.66 19.87
CA GLN A 44 -11.51 -4.47 20.67
C GLN A 44 -12.56 -3.54 20.03
N PRO A 45 -13.23 -2.67 20.83
CA PRO A 45 -14.24 -1.73 20.33
C PRO A 45 -13.74 -0.72 19.28
N ASN A 46 -12.44 -0.47 19.18
CA ASN A 46 -11.82 0.51 18.27
C ASN A 46 -11.07 -0.13 17.10
N ASP A 47 -11.22 -1.43 16.89
CA ASP A 47 -10.52 -2.17 15.83
C ASP A 47 -10.87 -1.68 14.42
N ASP A 48 -12.12 -1.24 14.21
CA ASP A 48 -12.57 -0.73 12.92
C ASP A 48 -11.83 0.55 12.51
N GLU A 49 -11.63 1.48 13.44
CA GLU A 49 -10.91 2.73 13.18
C GLU A 49 -9.44 2.45 12.87
N MET A 50 -8.80 1.60 13.68
CA MET A 50 -7.42 1.18 13.45
C MET A 50 -7.26 0.52 12.09
N MET A 51 -8.14 -0.42 11.73
CA MET A 51 -8.03 -1.12 10.46
C MET A 51 -8.33 -0.25 9.25
N ASN A 52 -9.22 0.73 9.39
CA ASN A 52 -9.42 1.74 8.35
C ASN A 52 -8.16 2.58 8.15
N LEU A 53 -7.51 3.00 9.24
CA LEU A 53 -6.23 3.71 9.15
C LEU A 53 -5.12 2.84 8.53
N MET A 54 -5.04 1.56 8.90
CA MET A 54 -4.14 0.60 8.26
C MET A 54 -4.43 0.46 6.76
N THR A 55 -5.70 0.41 6.37
CA THR A 55 -6.13 0.34 4.97
C THR A 55 -5.62 1.56 4.18
N LEU A 56 -5.78 2.77 4.74
CA LEU A 56 -5.27 4.00 4.13
C LEU A 56 -3.74 4.00 4.02
N ALA A 57 -3.04 3.60 5.08
CA ALA A 57 -1.58 3.52 5.08
C ALA A 57 -1.05 2.52 4.02
N VAL A 58 -1.74 1.39 3.82
CA VAL A 58 -1.39 0.40 2.78
C VAL A 58 -1.51 0.98 1.37
N ILE A 59 -2.52 1.82 1.14
CA ILE A 59 -2.70 2.50 -0.15
C ILE A 59 -1.51 3.42 -0.42
N ASP A 60 -1.09 4.20 0.58
CA ASP A 60 0.11 5.04 0.47
C ASP A 60 1.38 4.23 0.24
N LEU A 61 1.48 3.03 0.82
CA LEU A 61 2.64 2.15 0.67
C LEU A 61 2.74 1.50 -0.71
N PHE A 62 1.62 1.25 -1.37
CA PHE A 62 1.60 0.64 -2.70
C PHE A 62 1.50 1.65 -3.84
N ASN A 63 0.81 2.78 -3.63
CA ASN A 63 0.54 3.80 -4.64
C ASN A 63 1.26 5.12 -4.35
N GLY A 64 2.11 5.17 -3.32
CA GLY A 64 2.89 6.35 -3.00
C GLY A 64 3.81 6.76 -4.15
N LYS A 65 3.83 8.05 -4.48
CA LYS A 65 4.59 8.62 -5.61
C LYS A 65 6.03 8.11 -5.71
N HIS A 66 6.73 8.06 -4.58
CA HIS A 66 8.13 7.62 -4.55
C HIS A 66 8.29 6.10 -4.67
N ILE A 67 7.31 5.33 -4.18
CA ILE A 67 7.29 3.88 -4.37
C ILE A 67 7.08 3.55 -5.84
N LEU A 68 6.16 4.24 -6.52
CA LEU A 68 5.92 4.07 -7.95
C LEU A 68 7.15 4.49 -8.78
N ALA A 69 7.76 5.63 -8.47
CA ALA A 69 8.99 6.05 -9.15
C ALA A 69 10.13 5.05 -8.97
N LEU A 70 10.26 4.46 -7.77
CA LEU A 70 11.24 3.41 -7.50
C LEU A 70 10.91 2.11 -8.25
N ALA A 71 9.63 1.74 -8.33
CA ALA A 71 9.17 0.59 -9.11
C ALA A 71 9.53 0.77 -10.60
N ASP A 72 9.23 1.93 -11.18
CA ASP A 72 9.53 2.22 -12.59
C ASP A 72 11.04 2.18 -12.86
N TYR A 73 11.86 2.66 -11.92
CA TYR A 73 13.31 2.53 -12.00
C TYR A 73 13.75 1.06 -12.08
N PHE A 74 13.26 0.19 -11.19
CA PHE A 74 13.63 -1.22 -11.23
C PHE A 74 13.08 -1.94 -12.47
N LYS A 75 11.83 -1.66 -12.88
CA LYS A 75 11.25 -2.25 -14.10
C LYS A 75 12.10 -1.95 -15.33
N TYR A 76 12.55 -0.70 -15.46
CA TYR A 76 13.43 -0.27 -16.55
C TYR A 76 14.76 -1.03 -16.57
N HIS A 77 15.36 -1.26 -15.40
CA HIS A 77 16.66 -1.93 -15.29
C HIS A 77 16.58 -3.46 -15.40
N GLU A 78 15.47 -4.06 -14.98
CA GLU A 78 15.28 -5.52 -14.98
C GLU A 78 14.54 -6.04 -16.23
N ASN A 79 14.19 -5.15 -17.18
CA ASN A 79 13.38 -5.47 -18.37
C ASN A 79 12.03 -6.12 -18.03
N ILE A 80 11.40 -5.67 -16.94
CA ILE A 80 10.05 -6.09 -16.56
C ILE A 80 9.04 -5.26 -17.37
N ASN A 81 7.89 -5.86 -17.69
CA ASN A 81 6.82 -5.16 -18.37
C ASN A 81 6.39 -3.90 -17.58
N PRO A 82 6.33 -2.71 -18.20
CA PRO A 82 5.90 -1.48 -17.51
C PRO A 82 4.51 -1.59 -16.87
N ASP A 83 3.62 -2.38 -17.47
CA ASP A 83 2.24 -2.57 -17.00
C ASP A 83 2.14 -3.53 -15.80
N GLU A 84 3.23 -4.24 -15.45
CA GLU A 84 3.26 -5.11 -14.29
C GLU A 84 3.61 -4.32 -13.02
N GLU A 85 2.95 -4.64 -11.91
CA GLU A 85 3.33 -4.11 -10.62
C GLU A 85 4.67 -4.71 -10.16
N TYR A 86 5.62 -3.88 -9.76
CA TYR A 86 6.93 -4.38 -9.32
C TYR A 86 6.87 -4.91 -7.88
N PHE A 87 6.30 -4.13 -6.96
CA PHE A 87 6.20 -4.51 -5.55
C PHE A 87 4.96 -5.36 -5.29
N GLN A 88 5.18 -6.67 -5.15
CA GLN A 88 4.12 -7.66 -4.93
C GLN A 88 3.81 -7.89 -3.45
N LYS A 89 4.79 -7.65 -2.56
CA LYS A 89 4.66 -7.91 -1.14
C LYS A 89 5.46 -6.93 -0.31
N LEU A 90 4.85 -6.43 0.76
CA LEU A 90 5.49 -5.58 1.76
C LEU A 90 5.44 -6.26 3.13
N THR A 91 6.46 -6.03 3.96
CA THR A 91 6.50 -6.53 5.34
C THR A 91 6.97 -5.41 6.24
N LEU A 92 6.12 -5.04 7.21
CA LEU A 92 6.44 -4.01 8.20
C LEU A 92 6.56 -4.67 9.56
N LYS A 93 7.71 -4.50 10.20
CA LYS A 93 7.99 -5.05 11.52
C LYS A 93 7.75 -3.97 12.56
N GLY A 94 6.72 -4.15 13.39
CA GLY A 94 6.53 -3.40 14.62
C GLY A 94 7.20 -4.07 15.82
N ALA A 95 7.05 -3.44 16.99
CA ALA A 95 7.58 -3.94 18.25
C ALA A 95 6.96 -5.30 18.64
N ASP A 96 5.63 -5.40 18.54
CA ASP A 96 4.88 -6.58 18.99
C ASP A 96 4.23 -7.37 17.86
N HIS A 97 3.98 -6.72 16.71
CA HIS A 97 3.35 -7.34 15.55
C HIS A 97 4.15 -7.14 14.27
N THR A 98 3.99 -8.08 13.34
CA THR A 98 4.51 -7.98 11.97
C THR A 98 3.33 -7.94 11.02
N GLN A 99 3.29 -6.89 10.19
CA GLN A 99 2.29 -6.74 9.15
C GLN A 99 2.86 -7.27 7.83
N VAL A 100 2.08 -8.05 7.11
CA VAL A 100 2.45 -8.55 5.78
C VAL A 100 1.34 -8.22 4.80
N TYR A 101 1.70 -7.57 3.70
CA TYR A 101 0.79 -7.15 2.66
C TYR A 101 1.14 -7.85 1.35
N VAL A 102 0.16 -8.46 0.69
CA VAL A 102 0.37 -9.25 -0.54
C VAL A 102 -0.64 -8.82 -1.60
N ARG A 103 -0.16 -8.34 -2.76
CA ARG A 103 -1.01 -8.12 -3.94
C ARG A 103 -1.49 -9.46 -4.51
N LEU A 104 -2.71 -9.49 -5.03
CA LEU A 104 -3.27 -10.67 -5.68
C LEU A 104 -2.91 -10.70 -7.16
N ASN A 105 -2.54 -11.88 -7.67
CA ASN A 105 -2.07 -11.99 -9.06
C ASN A 105 -3.17 -11.72 -10.09
N PHE A 106 -4.44 -12.05 -9.80
CA PHE A 106 -5.55 -11.83 -10.73
C PHE A 106 -6.05 -10.38 -10.75
N ASN A 107 -5.79 -9.63 -9.68
CA ASN A 107 -6.13 -8.22 -9.59
C ASN A 107 -5.08 -7.52 -8.72
N PRO A 108 -4.10 -6.83 -9.33
CA PRO A 108 -3.02 -6.19 -8.58
C PRO A 108 -3.52 -5.07 -7.65
N ASN A 109 -4.72 -4.52 -7.88
CA ASN A 109 -5.33 -3.51 -7.00
C ASN A 109 -5.90 -4.12 -5.72
N HIS A 110 -5.97 -5.45 -5.63
CA HIS A 110 -6.45 -6.14 -4.44
C HIS A 110 -5.27 -6.62 -3.61
N VAL A 111 -5.31 -6.32 -2.31
CA VAL A 111 -4.26 -6.63 -1.36
C VAL A 111 -4.83 -7.40 -0.18
N LEU A 112 -4.13 -8.45 0.23
CA LEU A 112 -4.33 -9.09 1.53
C LEU A 112 -3.38 -8.49 2.54
N ALA A 113 -3.93 -8.02 3.65
CA ALA A 113 -3.19 -7.59 4.82
C ALA A 113 -3.30 -8.68 5.90
N PHE A 114 -2.18 -9.02 6.52
CA PHE A 114 -2.11 -9.93 7.65
C PHE A 114 -1.35 -9.27 8.80
N LEU A 115 -1.85 -9.43 10.01
CA LEU A 115 -1.18 -9.05 11.25
C LEU A 115 -0.79 -10.34 11.98
N PHE A 116 0.50 -10.50 12.25
CA PHE A 116 1.04 -11.64 12.99
C PHE A 116 1.65 -11.16 14.29
N SER A 117 1.49 -11.97 15.33
CA SER A 117 2.25 -11.80 16.56
C SER A 117 3.75 -11.98 16.29
N ASN A 118 4.61 -11.25 17.00
CA ASN A 118 6.05 -11.40 16.85
C ASN A 118 6.62 -12.71 17.45
N HIS A 119 5.78 -13.54 18.08
CA HIS A 119 6.15 -14.85 18.61
C HIS A 119 6.44 -15.89 17.51
N ILE A 120 5.78 -15.80 16.35
CA ILE A 120 6.08 -16.68 15.22
C ILE A 120 7.38 -16.28 14.52
N GLY A 121 8.24 -17.27 14.24
CA GLY A 121 9.45 -17.06 13.46
C GLY A 121 9.13 -16.59 12.03
N ARG A 122 9.87 -15.58 11.52
CA ARG A 122 9.63 -14.95 10.20
C ARG A 122 9.48 -15.95 9.04
N GLY A 123 10.26 -17.03 9.05
CA GLY A 123 10.17 -18.07 8.02
C GLY A 123 8.83 -18.82 8.02
N MET A 124 8.33 -19.16 9.21
CA MET A 124 7.01 -19.80 9.38
C MET A 124 5.90 -18.83 8.99
N MET A 125 5.96 -17.59 9.47
CA MET A 125 5.03 -16.52 9.09
C MET A 125 4.93 -16.37 7.57
N LEU A 126 6.06 -16.27 6.86
CA LEU A 126 6.05 -16.15 5.40
C LEU A 126 5.51 -17.39 4.69
N THR A 127 5.66 -18.57 5.30
CA THR A 127 5.08 -19.82 4.78
C THR A 127 3.57 -19.81 4.93
N GLU A 128 3.07 -19.39 6.08
CA GLU A 128 1.64 -19.22 6.34
C GLU A 128 1.01 -18.17 5.41
N VAL A 129 1.63 -17.00 5.27
CA VAL A 129 1.18 -15.95 4.34
C VAL A 129 1.04 -16.49 2.92
N LYS A 130 2.04 -17.22 2.41
CA LYS A 130 1.96 -17.80 1.07
C LYS A 130 0.79 -18.78 0.94
N LYS A 131 0.59 -19.63 1.95
CA LYS A 131 -0.50 -20.60 2.00
C LYS A 131 -1.86 -19.91 2.04
N PHE A 132 -2.05 -18.93 2.92
CA PHE A 132 -3.31 -18.20 3.07
C PHE A 132 -3.62 -17.36 1.84
N ALA A 133 -2.64 -16.60 1.34
CA ALA A 133 -2.80 -15.78 0.15
C ALA A 133 -3.25 -16.62 -1.05
N LYS A 134 -2.60 -17.78 -1.27
CA LYS A 134 -3.02 -18.70 -2.34
C LYS A 134 -4.46 -19.18 -2.16
N GLN A 135 -4.83 -19.65 -0.96
CA GLN A 135 -6.19 -20.14 -0.71
C GLN A 135 -7.24 -19.05 -0.91
N ILE A 136 -7.01 -17.86 -0.36
CA ILE A 136 -7.92 -16.73 -0.49
C ILE A 136 -8.02 -16.30 -1.96
N GLN A 137 -6.90 -16.26 -2.69
CA GLN A 137 -6.88 -15.94 -4.11
C GLN A 137 -7.70 -16.94 -4.95
N ASP A 138 -7.49 -18.24 -4.75
CA ASP A 138 -8.19 -19.31 -5.49
C ASP A 138 -9.72 -19.27 -5.28
N ILE A 139 -10.19 -18.74 -4.14
CA ILE A 139 -11.61 -18.57 -3.82
C ILE A 139 -12.13 -17.22 -4.34
N ALA A 140 -11.36 -16.14 -4.16
CA ALA A 140 -11.73 -14.80 -4.57
C ALA A 140 -11.86 -14.68 -6.09
N GLU A 141 -10.98 -15.33 -6.86
CA GLU A 141 -11.03 -15.34 -8.34
C GLU A 141 -12.34 -15.95 -8.87
N LYS A 142 -12.96 -16.87 -8.11
CA LYS A 142 -14.24 -17.51 -8.46
C LYS A 142 -15.46 -16.74 -7.95
N THR A 143 -15.23 -15.69 -7.15
CA THR A 143 -16.29 -14.89 -6.55
C THR A 143 -16.54 -13.69 -7.47
N PRO A 144 -17.75 -13.51 -8.04
CA PRO A 144 -18.05 -12.33 -8.83
C PRO A 144 -17.99 -11.10 -7.92
N LEU A 145 -17.01 -10.23 -8.18
CA LEU A 145 -16.96 -8.90 -7.62
C LEU A 145 -17.86 -8.04 -8.51
N ASP A 146 -18.92 -7.47 -7.95
CA ASP A 146 -19.70 -6.46 -8.66
C ASP A 146 -18.73 -5.38 -9.21
N PRO A 147 -18.89 -4.94 -10.46
CA PRO A 147 -18.03 -3.91 -11.01
C PRO A 147 -18.06 -2.69 -10.10
N PRO A 148 -16.92 -1.98 -9.95
CA PRO A 148 -16.89 -0.73 -9.19
C PRO A 148 -18.01 0.16 -9.73
N ILE A 149 -18.88 0.63 -8.84
CA ILE A 149 -19.87 1.65 -9.17
C ILE A 149 -19.03 2.88 -9.54
N LEU A 150 -18.80 3.10 -10.84
CA LEU A 150 -18.37 4.39 -11.34
C LEU A 150 -19.36 5.41 -10.79
N PRO A 151 -18.91 6.53 -10.19
CA PRO A 151 -19.85 7.58 -9.84
C PRO A 151 -20.63 7.94 -11.09
N THR A 152 -21.92 7.62 -11.10
CA THR A 152 -22.85 8.12 -12.10
C THR A 152 -22.88 9.63 -11.90
N ASP A 153 -22.37 10.36 -12.88
CA ASP A 153 -22.52 11.81 -12.99
C ASP A 153 -24.01 12.16 -13.09
N GLU A 154 -24.73 12.13 -11.97
CA GLU A 154 -26.07 12.68 -11.82
C GLU A 154 -26.00 13.91 -10.92
N HIS A 155 -25.54 15.00 -11.52
CA HIS A 155 -26.05 16.32 -11.21
C HIS A 155 -26.20 17.10 -12.52
N THR A 156 -27.32 16.86 -13.22
CA THR A 156 -27.92 17.91 -14.05
C THR A 156 -28.35 19.02 -13.10
N ILE A 157 -27.48 20.00 -12.89
CA ILE A 157 -27.86 21.28 -12.30
C ILE A 157 -28.25 22.18 -13.47
N ASP A 158 -29.52 22.55 -13.47
CA ASP A 158 -30.12 23.54 -14.37
C ASP A 158 -29.28 24.82 -14.47
N GLY A 159 -29.37 25.43 -15.65
CA GLY A 159 -28.52 26.53 -16.08
C GLY A 159 -28.32 27.66 -15.06
N ALA A 160 -27.07 27.86 -14.70
CA ALA A 160 -26.57 29.14 -14.24
C ALA A 160 -25.35 29.50 -15.09
N THR A 161 -25.43 30.67 -15.74
CA THR A 161 -24.32 31.29 -16.47
C THR A 161 -23.09 31.38 -15.54
N PRO A 162 -21.89 30.94 -15.96
CA PRO A 162 -20.72 31.05 -15.11
C PRO A 162 -20.31 32.52 -15.01
N SER A 163 -20.42 33.08 -13.81
CA SER A 163 -19.73 34.31 -13.45
C SER A 163 -18.22 34.07 -13.52
N PRO A 164 -17.40 35.02 -14.01
CA PRO A 164 -15.96 34.82 -14.11
C PRO A 164 -15.34 34.71 -12.71
N LEU A 165 -14.55 33.66 -12.51
CA LEU A 165 -13.73 33.48 -11.31
C LEU A 165 -12.77 34.68 -11.15
N PRO A 166 -12.62 35.24 -9.94
CA PRO A 166 -11.58 36.21 -9.68
C PRO A 166 -10.21 35.52 -9.80
N GLN A 167 -9.34 36.08 -10.64
CA GLN A 167 -7.97 35.60 -10.80
C GLN A 167 -7.20 35.76 -9.47
N PRO A 168 -6.42 34.75 -9.05
CA PRO A 168 -5.52 34.91 -7.92
C PRO A 168 -4.40 35.89 -8.31
N SER A 169 -4.33 37.01 -7.58
CA SER A 169 -3.19 37.92 -7.67
C SER A 169 -1.97 37.21 -7.10
N ILE A 170 -1.04 36.80 -7.97
CA ILE A 170 0.27 36.31 -7.57
C ILE A 170 1.03 37.51 -7.01
N VAL A 171 1.03 37.66 -5.68
CA VAL A 171 1.99 38.52 -5.00
C VAL A 171 3.30 37.74 -4.95
N LEU A 172 4.21 38.08 -5.87
CA LEU A 172 5.59 37.62 -5.85
C LEU A 172 6.28 38.22 -4.62
N ASN A 173 6.24 37.51 -3.50
CA ASN A 173 7.09 37.85 -2.36
C ASN A 173 8.53 37.46 -2.70
N THR A 174 9.31 38.45 -3.12
CA THR A 174 10.77 38.37 -3.20
C THR A 174 11.31 38.14 -1.79
N PRO A 175 12.04 37.05 -1.50
CA PRO A 175 12.80 36.97 -0.26
C PRO A 175 13.99 37.93 -0.35
N THR A 176 13.98 38.96 0.48
CA THR A 176 15.15 39.75 0.83
C THR A 176 16.24 38.81 1.36
N ASN A 177 17.32 38.71 0.60
CA ASN A 177 18.53 37.97 0.92
C ASN A 177 19.27 38.63 2.09
N PRO A 178 19.54 37.96 3.22
CA PRO A 178 20.60 38.39 4.12
C PRO A 178 21.93 37.84 3.61
N GLU A 179 22.80 38.79 3.29
CA GLU A 179 24.21 38.66 2.96
C GLU A 179 24.95 37.68 3.89
N VAL A 180 25.47 36.58 3.35
CA VAL A 180 26.42 35.69 4.03
C VAL A 180 27.74 35.72 3.27
N GLN A 181 28.79 36.16 3.96
CA GLN A 181 30.16 36.27 3.47
C GLN A 181 30.81 34.90 3.17
N PRO A 182 31.84 34.84 2.31
CA PRO A 182 32.38 33.58 1.82
C PRO A 182 33.41 33.00 2.79
N GLU A 183 33.16 31.78 3.27
CA GLU A 183 34.19 30.96 3.92
C GLU A 183 34.75 29.89 2.98
N THR A 184 36.02 29.61 3.21
CA THR A 184 37.03 29.05 2.32
C THR A 184 36.89 27.56 2.01
N THR A 185 37.19 27.26 0.74
CA THR A 185 37.63 25.99 0.13
C THR A 185 38.15 24.90 1.09
N THR A 186 37.58 23.69 0.99
CA THR A 186 38.34 22.43 1.04
C THR A 186 37.70 21.40 0.10
N ASP A 187 38.55 20.85 -0.77
CA ASP A 187 38.28 19.77 -1.74
C ASP A 187 37.45 18.63 -1.14
N LYS A 188 36.37 18.24 -1.82
CA LYS A 188 35.77 16.91 -1.70
C LYS A 188 35.70 16.25 -3.07
N PRO A 189 36.17 15.00 -3.21
CA PRO A 189 36.25 14.34 -4.50
C PRO A 189 34.83 14.05 -5.01
N ASN A 190 34.64 14.41 -6.28
CA ASN A 190 33.50 14.09 -7.11
C ASN A 190 33.33 12.57 -7.18
N ASN A 191 32.49 12.01 -6.32
CA ASN A 191 32.13 10.60 -6.36
C ASN A 191 30.62 10.53 -6.64
N GLN A 192 30.27 10.74 -7.91
CA GLN A 192 29.00 10.29 -8.47
C GLN A 192 29.04 8.75 -8.49
N GLY A 193 28.94 8.16 -7.29
CA GLY A 193 28.95 6.73 -7.07
C GLY A 193 27.70 6.16 -7.70
N ASP A 194 27.91 5.30 -8.70
CA ASP A 194 26.89 4.58 -9.42
C ASP A 194 25.94 3.88 -8.43
N ILE A 195 24.70 4.36 -8.33
CA ILE A 195 23.68 3.89 -7.39
C ILE A 195 23.45 2.38 -7.58
N VAL A 196 23.61 1.89 -8.80
CA VAL A 196 23.55 0.46 -9.14
C VAL A 196 24.61 -0.34 -8.37
N SER A 197 25.84 0.19 -8.26
CA SER A 197 26.94 -0.43 -7.52
C SER A 197 26.75 -0.41 -6.00
N MET A 198 25.94 0.52 -5.49
CA MET A 198 25.58 0.59 -4.07
C MET A 198 24.45 -0.39 -3.73
N LEU A 199 23.44 -0.50 -4.60
CA LEU A 199 22.34 -1.47 -4.46
C LEU A 199 22.84 -2.92 -4.58
N ASP A 200 23.73 -3.20 -5.53
CA ASP A 200 24.34 -4.53 -5.70
C ASP A 200 25.21 -4.93 -4.49
N ARG A 201 25.79 -3.96 -3.79
CA ARG A 201 26.53 -4.18 -2.55
C ARG A 201 25.61 -4.48 -1.36
N TRP A 202 24.44 -3.84 -1.31
CA TRP A 202 23.44 -4.04 -0.26
C TRP A 202 22.68 -5.36 -0.40
N LEU A 203 22.41 -5.81 -1.62
CA LEU A 203 21.75 -7.10 -1.87
C LEU A 203 22.65 -8.33 -1.58
N LYS A 204 23.97 -8.14 -1.50
CA LYS A 204 24.96 -9.19 -1.26
C LYS A 204 25.45 -9.29 0.19
N SER A 205 25.00 -8.42 1.09
CA SER A 205 25.28 -8.43 2.53
C SER A 205 24.14 -9.05 3.33
#